data_AF-D4CTB7-F1
#
_entry.id   AF-D4CTB7-F1
#
_cell.length_a   1.000
_cell.length_b   1.000
_cell.length_c   1.000
_cell.angle_alpha   90.00
_cell.angle_beta   90.00
_cell.angle_gamma   90.00
#
_symmetry.space_group_name_H-M   'P 1'
#
loop_
_entity.id
_entity.type
_entity.pdbx_description
1 polymer ?
#
loop_
_entity_poly.entity_id
_entity_poly.type
_entity_poly.pdbx_seq_one_letter_code
_entity_poly.pdbx_strand_id
1 'polypeptide(L)'
;MIWEELKSRKNFVEEDFIELRDSVEEIIKIFEKYKDMRKNSKGYIEEMKRFLGEINITLKEKKLTDKELINLVELRRTYFNFHDNSLSEYGVYDKDDLEKTHRVNREITVVIERLKKILYKITEKIDYHIS
;
A
#
# COMPACT_ATOMS: atom_id res chain seq x y z
N MET A 1 -20.25 -11.09 11.19
CA MET A 1 -18.97 -11.56 10.61
C MET A 1 -18.78 -10.75 9.36
N ILE A 2 -17.91 -9.73 9.42
CA ILE A 2 -17.73 -8.72 8.37
C ILE A 2 -17.46 -9.40 7.03
N TRP A 3 -16.68 -10.48 7.06
CA TRP A 3 -16.39 -11.29 5.89
C TRP A 3 -17.62 -11.87 5.16
N GLU A 4 -18.63 -12.42 5.86
CA GLU A 4 -19.78 -13.03 5.19
C GLU A 4 -20.68 -11.97 4.53
N GLU A 5 -20.78 -10.78 5.14
CA GLU A 5 -21.50 -9.64 4.55
C GLU A 5 -20.80 -9.14 3.28
N LEU A 6 -19.46 -9.04 3.32
CA LEU A 6 -18.65 -8.64 2.17
C LEU A 6 -18.65 -9.70 1.05
N LYS A 7 -18.57 -10.99 1.39
CA LYS A 7 -18.56 -12.13 0.46
C LYS A 7 -19.86 -12.26 -0.35
N SER A 8 -20.99 -11.84 0.21
CA SER A 8 -22.27 -11.78 -0.52
C SER A 8 -22.23 -10.81 -1.72
N ARG A 9 -21.27 -9.86 -1.72
CA ARG A 9 -21.00 -8.94 -2.82
C ARG A 9 -19.93 -9.56 -3.74
N LYS A 10 -20.41 -10.41 -4.66
CA LYS A 10 -19.66 -11.32 -5.56
C LYS A 10 -18.33 -10.82 -6.17
N ASN A 11 -18.12 -9.51 -6.28
CA ASN A 11 -16.94 -8.89 -6.92
C ASN A 11 -16.17 -7.90 -6.02
N PHE A 12 -16.58 -7.69 -4.77
CA PHE A 12 -16.19 -6.50 -4.02
C PHE A 12 -14.76 -6.54 -3.46
N VAL A 13 -14.29 -7.71 -3.03
CA VAL A 13 -12.99 -7.85 -2.38
C VAL A 13 -11.92 -8.29 -3.39
N GLU A 14 -12.24 -9.21 -4.30
CA GLU A 14 -11.22 -9.82 -5.18
C GLU A 14 -10.64 -8.81 -6.18
N GLU A 15 -11.47 -8.02 -6.87
CA GLU A 15 -11.00 -7.00 -7.83
C GLU A 15 -10.20 -5.89 -7.13
N ASP A 16 -10.68 -5.40 -5.99
CA ASP A 16 -10.02 -4.34 -5.24
C ASP A 16 -8.68 -4.81 -4.64
N PHE A 17 -8.59 -6.05 -4.15
CA PHE A 17 -7.32 -6.59 -3.65
C PHE A 17 -6.33 -6.91 -4.77
N ILE A 18 -6.80 -7.26 -5.97
CA ILE A 18 -5.94 -7.35 -7.16
C ILE A 18 -5.38 -5.96 -7.51
N GLU A 19 -6.22 -4.93 -7.54
CA GLU A 19 -5.80 -3.54 -7.77
C GLU A 19 -4.77 -3.08 -6.71
N LEU A 20 -4.99 -3.45 -5.45
CA LEU A 20 -4.07 -3.19 -4.35
C LEU A 20 -2.73 -3.92 -4.53
N ARG A 21 -2.75 -5.22 -4.85
CA ARG A 21 -1.55 -6.02 -5.12
C ARG A 21 -0.70 -5.36 -6.21
N ASP A 22 -1.32 -5.04 -7.35
CA ASP A 22 -0.62 -4.50 -8.51
C ASP A 22 0.03 -3.14 -8.18
N SER A 23 -0.65 -2.33 -7.38
CA SER A 23 -0.12 -1.03 -6.91
C SER A 23 1.05 -1.19 -5.93
N VAL A 24 0.99 -2.19 -5.04
CA VAL A 24 2.11 -2.51 -4.14
C VAL A 24 3.30 -3.08 -4.92
N GLU A 25 3.07 -3.84 -5.99
CA GLU A 25 4.16 -4.27 -6.86
C GLU A 25 4.81 -3.09 -7.61
N GLU A 26 4.02 -2.12 -8.09
CA GLU A 26 4.52 -0.92 -8.74
C GLU A 26 5.43 -0.12 -7.80
N ILE A 27 4.99 0.12 -6.55
CA ILE A 27 5.78 0.92 -5.61
C ILE A 27 7.09 0.21 -5.18
N ILE A 28 7.07 -1.12 -5.01
CA ILE A 28 8.29 -1.90 -4.74
C ILE A 28 9.29 -1.71 -5.88
N LYS A 29 8.86 -1.81 -7.14
CA LYS A 29 9.72 -1.63 -8.32
C LYS A 29 10.37 -0.24 -8.33
N ILE A 30 9.60 0.80 -8.01
CA ILE A 30 10.11 2.18 -7.93
C ILE A 30 11.12 2.32 -6.79
N PHE A 31 10.83 1.76 -5.61
CA PHE A 31 11.75 1.83 -4.48
C PHE A 31 13.04 1.08 -4.75
N GLU A 32 12.99 -0.09 -5.39
CA GLU A 32 14.18 -0.85 -5.78
C GLU A 32 15.00 -0.10 -6.84
N LYS A 33 14.35 0.53 -7.82
CA LYS A 33 14.97 1.31 -8.89
C LYS A 33 15.78 2.50 -8.36
N TYR A 34 15.32 3.14 -7.28
CA TYR A 34 15.94 4.34 -6.72
C TYR A 34 16.49 4.16 -5.30
N LYS A 35 16.72 2.91 -4.88
CA LYS A 35 17.10 2.57 -3.50
C LYS A 35 18.38 3.27 -3.02
N ASP A 36 19.34 3.50 -3.91
CA ASP A 36 20.64 4.08 -3.56
C ASP A 36 20.56 5.60 -3.34
N MET A 37 19.46 6.24 -3.76
CA MET A 37 19.19 7.67 -3.58
C MET A 37 18.49 7.98 -2.23
N ARG A 38 18.24 6.98 -1.38
CA ARG A 38 17.64 7.16 -0.04
C ARG A 38 18.31 6.26 0.99
N LYS A 39 18.79 6.84 2.09
CA LYS A 39 19.52 6.15 3.17
C LYS A 39 18.75 4.97 3.80
N ASN A 40 17.42 5.04 3.89
CA ASN A 40 16.58 4.01 4.52
C ASN A 40 15.69 3.26 3.52
N SER A 41 16.02 3.22 2.22
CA SER A 41 15.21 2.55 1.19
C SER A 41 14.94 1.07 1.49
N LYS A 42 15.91 0.36 2.07
CA LYS A 42 15.81 -1.07 2.40
C LYS A 42 14.62 -1.37 3.34
N GLY A 43 14.41 -0.56 4.37
CA GLY A 43 13.31 -0.75 5.32
C GLY A 43 11.94 -0.70 4.62
N TYR A 44 11.72 0.34 3.80
CA TYR A 44 10.48 0.48 3.04
C TYR A 44 10.25 -0.67 2.05
N ILE A 45 11.30 -1.13 1.36
CA ILE A 45 11.19 -2.25 0.41
C ILE A 45 10.81 -3.54 1.14
N GLU A 46 11.45 -3.84 2.28
CA GLU A 46 11.14 -5.03 3.08
C GLU A 46 9.71 -4.98 3.63
N GLU A 47 9.27 -3.81 4.09
CA GLU A 47 7.93 -3.61 4.63
C GLU A 47 6.85 -3.75 3.54
N MET A 48 7.06 -3.15 2.37
CA MET A 48 6.18 -3.33 1.21
C MET A 48 6.12 -4.79 0.73
N LYS A 49 7.24 -5.52 0.75
CA LYS A 49 7.26 -6.95 0.40
C LYS A 49 6.49 -7.81 1.40
N ARG A 50 6.56 -7.49 2.71
CA ARG A 50 5.74 -8.15 3.72
C ARG A 50 4.26 -7.91 3.47
N PHE A 51 3.89 -6.65 3.23
CA PHE A 51 2.51 -6.28 2.93
C PHE A 51 1.97 -6.96 1.66
N LEU A 52 2.77 -7.02 0.59
CA LEU A 52 2.44 -7.78 -0.62
C LEU A 52 2.21 -9.26 -0.33
N GLY A 53 2.99 -9.86 0.57
CA GLY A 53 2.80 -11.24 1.04
C GLY A 53 1.43 -11.46 1.68
N GLU A 54 1.00 -10.55 2.55
CA GLU A 54 -0.30 -10.60 3.22
C GLU A 54 -1.47 -10.47 2.22
N ILE A 55 -1.35 -9.56 1.25
CA ILE A 55 -2.33 -9.41 0.16
C ILE A 55 -2.43 -10.70 -0.67
N ASN A 56 -1.30 -11.31 -1.01
CA ASN A 56 -1.27 -12.54 -1.81
C ASN A 56 -1.86 -13.74 -1.06
N ILE A 57 -1.62 -13.86 0.25
CA ILE A 57 -2.26 -14.88 1.09
C ILE A 57 -3.78 -14.69 1.06
N THR A 58 -4.25 -13.46 1.28
CA THR A 58 -5.67 -13.10 1.23
C THR A 58 -6.32 -13.52 -0.10
N LEU A 59 -5.70 -13.15 -1.22
CA LEU A 59 -6.20 -13.48 -2.57
C LEU A 59 -6.23 -14.99 -2.81
N LYS A 60 -5.22 -15.73 -2.32
CA LYS A 60 -5.12 -17.18 -2.50
C LYS A 60 -6.14 -17.94 -1.68
N GLU A 61 -6.30 -17.59 -0.41
CA GLU A 61 -7.21 -18.29 0.50
C GLU A 61 -8.68 -17.97 0.23
N LYS A 62 -8.95 -16.87 -0.51
CA LYS A 62 -10.30 -16.34 -0.77
C LYS A 62 -11.11 -16.24 0.52
N LYS A 63 -10.42 -15.95 1.62
CA LYS A 63 -10.94 -15.82 2.97
C LYS A 63 -10.21 -14.65 3.61
N LEU A 64 -10.98 -13.76 4.21
CA LEU A 64 -10.49 -12.78 5.16
C LEU A 64 -11.16 -13.06 6.49
N THR A 65 -10.39 -13.07 7.56
CA THR A 65 -10.94 -13.01 8.90
C THR A 65 -11.30 -11.57 9.24
N ASP A 66 -12.27 -11.38 10.13
CA ASP A 66 -12.63 -10.05 10.64
C ASP A 66 -11.40 -9.34 11.26
N LYS A 67 -10.47 -10.11 11.83
CA LYS A 67 -9.19 -9.62 12.35
C LYS A 67 -8.27 -9.08 11.24
N GLU A 68 -8.16 -9.77 10.11
CA GLU A 68 -7.34 -9.30 8.97
C GLU A 68 -7.94 -8.05 8.32
N LEU A 69 -9.26 -7.92 8.29
CA LEU A 69 -9.94 -6.70 7.84
C LEU A 69 -9.67 -5.52 8.77
N ILE A 70 -9.74 -5.73 10.09
CA ILE A 70 -9.37 -4.72 11.08
C ILE A 70 -7.90 -4.34 10.95
N ASN A 71 -7.01 -5.33 10.78
CA ASN A 71 -5.59 -5.10 10.57
C ASN A 71 -5.32 -4.27 9.31
N LEU A 72 -6.08 -4.46 8.22
CA LEU A 72 -5.96 -3.62 7.00
C LEU A 72 -6.39 -2.16 7.25
N VAL A 73 -7.45 -1.96 8.03
CA VAL A 73 -7.90 -0.61 8.44
C VAL A 73 -6.86 0.05 9.34
N GLU A 74 -6.31 -0.69 10.29
CA GLU A 74 -5.20 -0.25 11.15
C GLU A 74 -3.96 0.04 10.32
N LEU A 75 -3.62 -0.81 9.36
CA LEU A 75 -2.47 -0.65 8.48
C LEU A 75 -2.62 0.61 7.64
N ARG A 76 -3.77 0.91 7.03
CA ARG A 76 -3.98 2.24 6.42
C ARG A 76 -3.69 3.36 7.42
N ARG A 77 -4.26 3.26 8.63
CA ARG A 77 -4.13 4.30 9.66
C ARG A 77 -2.68 4.48 10.13
N THR A 78 -1.87 3.43 10.16
CA THR A 78 -0.48 3.48 10.62
C THR A 78 0.49 3.79 9.49
N TYR A 79 0.36 3.10 8.36
CA TYR A 79 1.26 3.14 7.21
C TYR A 79 1.26 4.49 6.48
N PHE A 80 0.15 5.22 6.53
CA PHE A 80 0.02 6.55 5.89
C PHE A 80 0.03 7.74 6.86
N ASN A 81 -0.18 7.56 8.18
CA ASN A 81 -0.28 8.69 9.12
C ASN A 81 0.85 8.78 10.17
N PHE A 82 1.90 7.95 10.15
CA PHE A 82 3.02 8.15 11.07
C PHE A 82 3.98 9.23 10.55
N HIS A 83 4.04 10.37 11.26
CA HIS A 83 4.87 11.55 10.96
C HIS A 83 6.39 11.30 10.86
N ASP A 84 6.88 10.14 11.27
CA ASP A 84 8.25 9.68 11.03
C ASP A 84 8.21 8.39 10.20
N ASN A 85 8.65 8.47 8.95
CA ASN A 85 8.64 7.39 7.95
C ASN A 85 7.32 7.09 7.24
N SER A 86 6.39 8.05 7.14
CA SER A 86 5.21 7.86 6.31
C SER A 86 5.60 7.60 4.85
N LEU A 87 4.85 6.73 4.18
CA LEU A 87 5.01 6.53 2.74
C LEU A 87 4.78 7.84 1.97
N SER A 88 3.91 8.72 2.46
CA SER A 88 3.67 10.06 1.92
C SER A 88 4.89 10.98 1.92
N GLU A 89 5.86 10.74 2.80
CA GLU A 89 7.10 11.51 2.90
C GLU A 89 8.28 10.75 2.26
N TYR A 90 8.00 9.66 1.54
CA TYR A 90 9.02 8.98 0.79
C TYR A 90 9.50 9.87 -0.37
N GLY A 91 10.73 10.36 -0.22
CA GLY A 91 11.46 11.08 -1.25
C GLY A 91 12.89 10.55 -1.35
N VAL A 92 13.47 10.70 -2.52
CA VAL A 92 14.87 10.39 -2.78
C VAL A 92 15.66 11.67 -3.02
N TYR A 93 16.97 11.61 -2.87
CA TYR A 93 17.86 12.73 -3.07
C TYR A 93 19.17 12.29 -3.73
N ASP A 94 19.48 12.91 -4.85
CA ASP A 94 20.77 12.80 -5.53
C ASP A 94 21.47 14.17 -5.45
N LYS A 95 22.56 14.22 -4.67
CA LYS A 95 23.30 15.46 -4.40
C LYS A 95 23.95 16.06 -5.65
N ASP A 96 24.20 15.22 -6.66
CA ASP A 96 24.93 15.59 -7.88
C ASP A 96 23.96 15.92 -9.03
N ASP A 97 22.67 15.58 -8.90
CA ASP A 97 21.65 15.80 -9.94
C ASP A 97 20.26 16.13 -9.34
N LEU A 98 20.00 17.44 -9.17
CA LEU A 98 18.73 17.95 -8.66
C LEU A 98 17.57 17.79 -9.65
N GLU A 99 17.83 17.83 -10.95
CA GLU A 99 16.78 17.65 -11.97
C GLU A 99 16.25 16.21 -11.94
N LYS A 100 17.16 15.23 -11.88
CA LYS A 100 16.82 13.83 -11.64
C LYS A 100 16.07 13.65 -10.33
N THR A 101 16.52 14.28 -9.25
CA THR A 101 15.83 14.24 -7.95
C THR A 101 14.37 14.66 -8.09
N HIS A 102 14.10 15.81 -8.71
CA HIS A 102 12.72 16.28 -8.92
C HIS A 102 11.90 15.35 -9.80
N ARG A 103 12.47 14.86 -10.91
CA ARG A 103 11.78 13.94 -11.82
C ARG A 103 11.39 12.64 -11.12
N VAL A 104 12.31 12.05 -10.37
CA VAL A 104 12.09 10.80 -9.63
C VAL A 104 11.07 10.98 -8.52
N ASN A 105 11.16 12.08 -7.76
CA ASN A 105 10.17 12.35 -6.70
C ASN A 105 8.76 12.57 -7.28
N ARG A 106 8.61 13.15 -8.47
CA ARG A 106 7.31 13.22 -9.16
C ARG A 106 6.75 11.84 -9.51
N GLU A 107 7.59 10.94 -10.04
CA GLU A 107 7.21 9.54 -10.33
C GLU A 107 6.75 8.82 -9.07
N ILE A 108 7.52 8.94 -7.98
CA ILE A 108 7.20 8.38 -6.66
C ILE A 108 5.86 8.92 -6.13
N THR A 109 5.66 10.24 -6.14
CA THR A 109 4.42 10.87 -5.66
C THR A 109 3.20 10.34 -6.40
N VAL A 110 3.27 10.18 -7.72
CA VAL A 110 2.15 9.67 -8.53
C VAL A 110 1.77 8.25 -8.10
N VAL A 111 2.74 7.37 -7.87
CA VAL A 111 2.48 5.98 -7.47
C VAL A 111 1.93 5.91 -6.04
N ILE A 112 2.47 6.70 -5.11
CA ILE A 112 1.96 6.78 -3.73
C ILE A 112 0.51 7.25 -3.71
N GLU A 113 0.16 8.29 -4.49
CA GLU A 113 -1.21 8.80 -4.54
C GLU A 113 -2.21 7.79 -5.11
N ARG A 114 -1.79 6.93 -6.05
CA ARG A 114 -2.63 5.83 -6.54
C ARG A 114 -2.86 4.79 -5.45
N LEU A 115 -1.80 4.34 -4.78
CA LEU A 115 -1.90 3.37 -3.68
C LEU A 115 -2.80 3.88 -2.55
N LYS A 116 -2.66 5.17 -2.18
CA LYS A 116 -3.53 5.82 -1.18
C LYS A 116 -5.00 5.72 -1.56
N LYS A 117 -5.36 6.02 -2.81
CA LYS A 117 -6.76 5.98 -3.28
C LYS A 117 -7.36 4.59 -3.19
N ILE A 118 -6.58 3.56 -3.57
CA ILE A 118 -7.03 2.16 -3.54
C ILE A 118 -7.22 1.70 -2.09
N LEU A 119 -6.27 2.01 -1.21
CA LEU A 119 -6.41 1.71 0.22
C LEU A 119 -7.59 2.44 0.86
N TYR A 120 -7.81 3.71 0.52
CA TYR A 120 -8.96 4.46 0.99
C TYR A 120 -10.27 3.82 0.54
N LYS A 121 -10.39 3.48 -0.75
CA LYS A 121 -11.53 2.75 -1.33
C LYS A 121 -11.82 1.45 -0.56
N ILE A 122 -10.81 0.62 -0.30
CA ILE A 122 -10.97 -0.67 0.41
C ILE A 122 -11.35 -0.46 1.88
N THR A 123 -10.75 0.51 2.55
CA THR A 123 -10.95 0.71 3.99
C THR A 123 -12.23 1.45 4.33
N GLU A 124 -12.71 2.42 3.54
CA GLU A 124 -14.05 3.00 3.72
C GLU A 124 -15.13 1.92 3.68
N LYS A 125 -14.97 1.02 2.69
CA LYS A 125 -15.81 -0.14 2.51
C LYS A 125 -15.81 -1.06 3.74
N ILE A 126 -14.68 -1.24 4.41
CA ILE A 126 -14.58 -2.02 5.65
C ILE A 126 -15.15 -1.23 6.85
N ASP A 127 -14.77 0.03 7.03
CA ASP A 127 -15.21 0.92 8.12
C ASP A 127 -16.74 1.02 8.18
N TYR A 128 -17.42 1.11 7.03
CA TYR A 128 -18.90 1.11 6.93
C TYR A 128 -19.55 -0.15 7.50
N HIS A 129 -18.86 -1.30 7.48
CA HIS A 129 -19.40 -2.58 7.97
C HIS A 129 -18.90 -2.93 9.38
N ILE A 130 -17.90 -2.21 9.90
CA ILE A 130 -17.45 -2.31 11.30
C ILE A 130 -18.33 -1.44 12.23
N SER A 131 -18.90 -0.36 11.70
CA SER A 131 -19.71 0.63 12.43
C SER A 131 -21.15 0.16 12.64
#